data_AF-A0A2Z3JJG3-F1
#
_entry.id   AF-A0A2Z3JJG3-F1
#
_cell.length_a   1.000
_cell.length_b   1.000
_cell.length_c   1.000
_cell.angle_alpha   90.00
_cell.angle_beta   90.00
_cell.angle_gamma   90.00
#
_symmetry.space_group_name_H-M   'P 1'
#
loop_
_entity.id
_entity.type
_entity.pdbx_description
1 polymer ?
#
loop_
_entity_poly.entity_id
_entity_poly.type
_entity_poly.pdbx_seq_one_letter_code
_entity_poly.pdbx_strand_id
1 'polypeptide(L)'
;MPLLFAADVVAGWLGAPSAGMEVMAQLAASGLLGLGLINWWWRGNLVGGIYGRPLGLANLLCFLSAAASLGRATQAGTLPGAVWVVVIGSAALALAFAWRMFVWTPQPGPGQRPGV
;
A
#
# COMPACT_ATOMS: atom_id res chain seq x y z
N MET A 1 9.51 -18.50 -6.35
CA MET A 1 9.96 -17.20 -6.91
C MET A 1 10.03 -16.20 -5.76
N PRO A 2 11.06 -15.36 -5.63
CA PRO A 2 11.20 -14.48 -4.47
C PRO A 2 10.11 -13.40 -4.43
N LEU A 3 9.40 -13.30 -3.30
CA LEU A 3 8.39 -12.29 -2.98
C LEU A 3 9.04 -11.05 -2.33
N LEU A 4 8.38 -9.88 -2.40
CA LEU A 4 9.00 -8.59 -2.05
C LEU A 4 9.47 -8.51 -0.58
N PHE A 5 8.85 -9.28 0.33
CA PHE A 5 9.14 -9.26 1.76
C PHE A 5 9.63 -10.62 2.29
N ALA A 6 10.25 -11.45 1.45
CA ALA A 6 10.68 -12.81 1.82
C ALA A 6 9.52 -13.62 2.46
N ALA A 7 8.33 -13.47 1.90
CA ALA A 7 7.12 -14.08 2.44
C ALA A 7 7.16 -15.62 2.41
N ASP A 8 7.99 -16.21 1.54
CA ASP A 8 8.33 -17.63 1.51
C ASP A 8 9.04 -18.08 2.80
N VAL A 9 10.01 -17.28 3.26
CA VAL A 9 10.70 -17.53 4.53
C VAL A 9 9.70 -17.43 5.67
N VAL A 10 8.91 -16.36 5.73
CA VAL A 10 7.92 -16.15 6.80
C VAL A 10 6.88 -17.29 6.83
N ALA A 11 6.36 -17.71 5.68
CA ALA A 11 5.43 -18.84 5.60
C ALA A 11 6.08 -20.16 6.06
N GLY A 12 7.37 -20.37 5.74
CA GLY A 12 8.15 -21.49 6.23
C GLY A 12 8.32 -21.48 7.76
N TRP A 13 8.63 -20.32 8.34
CA TRP A 13 8.72 -20.14 9.80
C TRP A 13 7.37 -20.36 10.51
N LEU A 14 6.26 -20.04 9.85
CA LEU A 14 4.90 -20.28 10.35
C LEU A 14 4.43 -21.74 10.17
N GLY A 15 5.27 -22.62 9.62
CA GLY A 15 4.96 -24.04 9.44
C GLY A 15 3.89 -24.32 8.36
N ALA A 16 3.58 -23.33 7.51
CA ALA A 16 2.56 -23.42 6.48
C ALA A 16 3.08 -22.91 5.13
N PRO A 17 4.11 -23.54 4.53
CA PRO A 17 4.67 -23.13 3.25
C PRO A 17 3.70 -23.45 2.11
N SER A 18 2.81 -22.51 1.84
CA SER A 18 1.83 -22.59 0.75
C SER A 18 1.71 -21.24 0.05
N ALA A 19 1.40 -21.26 -1.25
CA ALA A 19 1.24 -20.03 -2.02
C ALA A 19 0.19 -19.09 -1.42
N GLY A 20 -0.87 -19.63 -0.81
CA GLY A 20 -1.88 -18.82 -0.10
C GLY A 20 -1.29 -18.12 1.13
N MET A 21 -0.52 -18.83 1.95
CA MET A 21 0.11 -18.27 3.15
C MET A 21 1.18 -17.24 2.81
N GLU A 22 1.97 -17.49 1.76
CA GLU A 22 2.94 -16.56 1.22
C GLU A 22 2.27 -15.25 0.78
N VAL A 23 1.14 -15.33 0.06
CA VAL A 23 0.37 -14.14 -0.35
C VAL A 23 -0.19 -13.41 0.88
N MET A 24 -0.71 -14.12 1.88
CA MET A 24 -1.20 -13.49 3.11
C MET A 24 -0.08 -12.77 3.87
N ALA A 25 1.09 -13.40 4.03
CA ALA A 25 2.26 -12.80 4.67
C ALA A 25 2.74 -11.55 3.91
N GLN A 26 2.72 -11.60 2.58
CA GLN A 26 3.07 -10.49 1.71
C GLN A 26 2.09 -9.30 1.83
N LEU A 27 0.78 -9.58 1.94
CA LEU A 27 -0.24 -8.55 2.18
C LEU A 27 -0.12 -7.96 3.59
N ALA A 28 0.09 -8.78 4.60
CA ALA A 28 0.32 -8.33 5.98
C ALA A 28 1.55 -7.41 6.07
N ALA A 29 2.67 -7.80 5.44
CA ALA A 29 3.88 -6.99 5.36
C ALA A 29 3.64 -5.65 4.64
N SER A 30 2.84 -5.65 3.57
CA SER A 30 2.44 -4.42 2.88
C SER A 30 1.65 -3.46 3.78
N GLY A 31 0.74 -4.00 4.60
CA GLY A 31 0.00 -3.23 5.60
C GLY A 31 0.91 -2.68 6.71
N LEU A 32 1.81 -3.52 7.24
CA LEU A 32 2.80 -3.12 8.26
C LEU A 32 3.75 -2.04 7.74
N LEU A 33 4.17 -2.10 6.47
CA LEU A 33 4.93 -1.04 5.81
C LEU A 33 4.16 0.29 5.83
N GLY A 34 2.87 0.26 5.51
CA GLY A 34 1.99 1.43 5.59
C GLY A 34 1.92 2.00 7.00
N LEU A 35 1.64 1.17 8.01
CA LEU A 35 1.59 1.59 9.42
C LEU A 35 2.94 2.14 9.90
N GLY A 36 4.04 1.50 9.52
CA GLY A 36 5.39 1.95 9.82
C GLY A 36 5.68 3.32 9.24
N LEU A 37 5.24 3.59 7.99
CA LEU A 37 5.39 4.89 7.36
C LEU A 37 4.59 5.98 8.08
N ILE A 38 3.35 5.69 8.48
CA ILE A 38 2.52 6.63 9.27
C ILE A 38 3.25 6.98 10.56
N ASN A 39 3.68 5.95 11.31
CA ASN A 39 4.37 6.13 12.58
C ASN A 39 5.68 6.91 12.42
N TRP A 40 6.48 6.62 11.40
CA TRP A 40 7.73 7.32 11.14
C TRP A 40 7.49 8.81 10.86
N TRP A 41 6.52 9.12 10.02
CA TRP A 41 6.29 10.48 9.58
C TRP A 41 5.51 11.34 10.59
N TRP A 42 4.76 10.71 11.49
CA TRP A 42 4.08 11.41 12.59
C TRP A 42 4.99 11.86 13.72
N ARG A 43 6.27 11.44 13.76
CA ARG A 43 7.22 11.78 14.84
C ARG A 43 7.46 13.28 15.07
N GLY A 44 7.02 14.16 14.17
CA GLY A 44 7.18 15.61 14.30
C GLY A 44 5.95 16.47 13.97
N ASN A 45 4.76 15.88 13.78
CA ASN A 45 3.55 16.63 13.40
C ASN A 45 2.37 16.32 14.34
N LEU A 46 1.66 17.35 14.79
CA LEU A 46 0.35 17.22 15.46
C LEU A 46 -0.60 16.49 14.51
N VAL A 47 -1.08 15.31 14.92
CA VAL A 47 -2.05 14.42 14.27
C VAL A 47 -2.68 15.05 13.03
N GLY A 48 -2.03 14.86 11.88
CA GLY A 48 -2.68 15.14 10.59
C GLY A 48 -3.87 14.22 10.52
N GLY A 49 -5.08 14.78 10.36
CA GLY A 49 -6.34 14.02 10.42
C GLY A 49 -6.37 12.82 9.46
N ILE A 50 -7.51 12.15 9.36
CA ILE A 50 -7.73 10.99 8.46
C ILE A 50 -7.52 11.25 6.96
N TYR A 51 -7.02 12.45 6.59
CA TYR A 51 -6.64 12.87 5.24
C TYR A 51 -5.21 13.44 5.15
N GLY A 52 -4.40 13.31 6.21
CA GLY A 52 -3.04 13.81 6.24
C GLY A 52 -2.14 13.15 5.18
N ARG A 53 -1.15 13.89 4.67
CA ARG A 53 -0.15 13.40 3.70
C ARG A 53 0.50 12.06 4.10
N PRO A 54 0.82 11.81 5.39
CA PRO A 54 1.36 10.52 5.82
C PRO A 54 0.44 9.33 5.53
N LEU A 55 -0.87 9.48 5.73
CA LEU A 55 -1.84 8.42 5.46
C LEU A 55 -2.01 8.17 3.97
N GLY A 56 -2.02 9.23 3.16
CA GLY A 56 -2.08 9.11 1.69
C GLY A 56 -0.89 8.32 1.13
N LEU A 57 0.31 8.57 1.65
CA LEU A 57 1.52 7.84 1.25
C LEU A 57 1.57 6.41 1.81
N ALA A 58 1.05 6.18 3.00
CA ALA A 58 0.94 4.83 3.55
C ALA A 58 -0.01 3.94 2.73
N ASN A 59 -1.18 4.48 2.36
CA ASN A 59 -2.12 3.78 1.48
C ASN A 59 -1.53 3.55 0.09
N LEU A 60 -0.82 4.54 -0.48
CA LEU A 60 -0.10 4.38 -1.74
C LEU A 60 0.85 3.17 -1.68
N LEU A 61 1.73 3.10 -0.69
CA LEU A 61 2.70 2.01 -0.57
C LEU A 61 2.01 0.65 -0.36
N CYS A 62 0.97 0.61 0.48
CA CYS A 62 0.21 -0.61 0.74
C CYS A 62 -0.43 -1.16 -0.55
N PHE A 63 -1.19 -0.32 -1.25
CA PHE A 63 -1.89 -0.74 -2.48
C PHE A 63 -0.94 -1.02 -3.64
N LEU A 64 0.15 -0.26 -3.77
CA LEU A 64 1.18 -0.52 -4.78
C LEU A 64 1.84 -1.88 -4.56
N SER A 65 2.25 -2.16 -3.32
CA SER A 65 2.86 -3.44 -2.96
C SER A 65 1.89 -4.61 -3.12
N ALA A 66 0.62 -4.43 -2.74
CA ALA A 66 -0.43 -5.43 -2.91
C ALA A 66 -0.67 -5.73 -4.41
N ALA A 67 -0.83 -4.69 -5.25
CA ALA A 67 -1.03 -4.83 -6.69
C ALA A 67 0.16 -5.54 -7.36
N ALA A 68 1.39 -5.15 -7.04
CA ALA A 68 2.60 -5.79 -7.59
C ALA A 68 2.72 -7.27 -7.17
N SER A 69 2.43 -7.56 -5.90
CA SER A 69 2.56 -8.92 -5.36
C SER A 69 1.49 -9.86 -5.92
N LEU A 70 0.21 -9.43 -5.87
CA LEU A 70 -0.91 -10.20 -6.39
C LEU A 70 -0.87 -10.33 -7.91
N GLY A 71 -0.47 -9.27 -8.61
CA GLY A 71 -0.32 -9.26 -10.06
C GLY A 71 0.67 -10.34 -10.52
N ARG A 72 1.87 -10.38 -9.92
CA ARG A 72 2.86 -11.41 -10.24
C ARG A 72 2.39 -12.81 -9.89
N ALA A 73 1.75 -13.01 -8.75
CA ALA A 73 1.24 -14.32 -8.34
C ALA A 73 0.14 -14.83 -9.29
N THR A 74 -0.76 -13.95 -9.71
CA THR A 74 -1.83 -14.28 -10.68
C THR A 74 -1.23 -14.56 -12.07
N GLN A 75 -0.22 -13.80 -12.51
CA GLN A 75 0.50 -14.05 -13.75
C GLN A 75 1.26 -15.39 -13.75
N ALA A 76 1.81 -15.80 -12.60
CA ALA A 76 2.49 -17.08 -12.44
C ALA A 76 1.54 -18.29 -12.37
N GLY A 77 0.23 -18.07 -12.41
CA GLY A 77 -0.79 -19.13 -12.33
C GLY A 77 -0.97 -19.73 -10.94
N THR A 78 -0.38 -19.14 -9.89
CA THR A 78 -0.53 -19.62 -8.51
C THR A 78 -1.85 -19.20 -7.88
N LEU A 79 -2.45 -18.13 -8.39
CA LEU A 79 -3.74 -17.61 -7.95
C LEU A 79 -4.79 -17.72 -9.07
N PRO A 80 -6.08 -17.93 -8.73
CA PRO A 80 -7.16 -17.96 -9.71
C PRO A 80 -7.24 -16.66 -10.52
N GLY A 81 -7.61 -16.75 -11.80
CA GLY A 81 -7.75 -15.58 -12.68
C GLY A 81 -8.71 -14.51 -12.16
N ALA A 82 -9.68 -14.87 -11.31
CA ALA A 82 -10.59 -13.93 -10.65
C ALA A 82 -9.86 -12.88 -9.78
N VAL A 83 -8.64 -13.17 -9.31
CA VAL A 83 -7.83 -12.26 -8.49
C VAL A 83 -7.39 -11.01 -9.27
N TRP A 84 -7.42 -11.04 -10.62
CA TRP A 84 -7.15 -9.85 -11.42
C TRP A 84 -8.05 -8.66 -11.09
N VAL A 85 -9.30 -8.90 -10.66
CA VAL A 85 -10.20 -7.81 -10.21
C VAL A 85 -9.60 -7.08 -9.01
N VAL A 86 -9.04 -7.81 -8.05
CA VAL A 86 -8.37 -7.25 -6.87
C VAL A 86 -7.08 -6.54 -7.24
N VAL A 87 -6.31 -7.09 -8.19
CA VAL A 87 -5.08 -6.47 -8.70
C VAL A 87 -5.39 -5.13 -9.35
N ILE A 88 -6.37 -5.09 -10.25
CA ILE A 88 -6.79 -3.87 -10.95
C ILE A 88 -7.34 -2.84 -9.96
N GLY A 89 -8.19 -3.27 -9.02
CA GLY A 89 -8.72 -2.38 -7.98
C GLY A 89 -7.63 -1.78 -7.10
N SER A 90 -6.66 -2.60 -6.67
CA SER A 90 -5.51 -2.13 -5.87
C SER A 90 -4.62 -1.19 -6.67
N ALA A 91 -4.37 -1.48 -7.95
CA ALA A 91 -3.58 -0.60 -8.81
C ALA A 91 -4.28 0.75 -9.04
N ALA A 92 -5.60 0.76 -9.25
CA ALA A 92 -6.38 1.98 -9.38
C ALA A 92 -6.33 2.83 -8.10
N LEU A 93 -6.46 2.20 -6.93
CA LEU A 93 -6.31 2.88 -5.64
C LEU A 93 -4.91 3.47 -5.46
N ALA A 94 -3.86 2.71 -5.79
CA ALA A 94 -2.48 3.20 -5.75
C ALA A 94 -2.31 4.44 -6.64
N LEU A 95 -2.81 4.41 -7.88
CA LEU A 95 -2.77 5.56 -8.79
C LEU A 95 -3.56 6.75 -8.24
N ALA A 96 -4.73 6.54 -7.65
CA ALA A 96 -5.53 7.60 -7.04
C ALA A 96 -4.79 8.27 -5.87
N PHE A 97 -4.12 7.49 -5.01
CA PHE A 97 -3.30 8.05 -3.92
C PHE A 97 -2.04 8.76 -4.44
N ALA A 98 -1.38 8.23 -5.48
CA ALA A 98 -0.26 8.90 -6.13
C ALA A 98 -0.70 10.26 -6.70
N TRP A 99 -1.81 10.28 -7.44
CA TRP A 99 -2.41 11.51 -7.97
C TRP A 99 -2.70 12.52 -6.86
N ARG A 100 -3.35 12.08 -5.78
CA ARG A 100 -3.69 12.93 -4.63
C ARG A 100 -2.45 13.50 -3.92
N MET A 101 -1.32 12.78 -3.92
CA MET A 101 -0.10 13.19 -3.22
C MET A 101 0.79 14.12 -4.02
N PHE A 102 0.90 13.88 -5.32
CA PHE A 102 1.87 14.56 -6.18
C PHE A 102 1.25 15.61 -7.10
N VAL A 103 -0.02 15.45 -7.48
CA VAL A 103 -0.65 16.31 -8.50
C VAL A 103 -1.68 17.27 -7.89
N TRP A 104 -2.36 16.85 -6.82
CA TRP A 104 -3.36 17.71 -6.20
C TRP A 104 -2.74 18.81 -5.35
N THR A 105 -2.96 20.07 -5.75
CA THR A 105 -2.73 21.25 -4.91
C THR A 105 -4.04 21.66 -4.23
N PRO A 106 -4.05 21.89 -2.90
CA PRO A 106 -5.20 22.49 -2.24
C PRO A 106 -5.47 23.87 -2.83
N GLN A 107 -6.69 24.13 -3.29
CA GLN A 107 -7.11 25.50 -3.58
C GLN A 107 -7.20 26.26 -2.26
N PRO A 108 -6.64 27.48 -2.15
CA PRO A 108 -6.82 28.32 -0.97
C PRO A 108 -8.33 28.48 -0.71
N GLY A 109 -8.76 28.21 0.53
CA GLY A 109 -10.16 28.42 0.91
C GLY A 109 -10.55 29.90 0.72
N PRO A 110 -11.84 30.20 0.44
CA PRO A 110 -12.28 31.59 0.28
C PRO A 110 -11.94 32.38 1.56
N GLY A 111 -10.96 33.30 1.48
CA GLY A 111 -10.53 34.15 2.59
C GLY A 111 -9.07 34.01 3.04
N GLN A 112 -8.29 33.04 2.56
CA GLN A 112 -6.86 32.97 2.87
C GLN A 112 -6.06 33.95 2.00
N ARG A 113 -5.54 35.03 2.60
CA ARG A 113 -4.66 35.98 1.93
C ARG A 113 -3.28 35.35 1.72
N PRO A 114 -2.75 35.32 0.49
CA PRO A 114 -1.38 34.85 0.27
C PRO A 114 -0.39 35.86 0.83
N GLY A 115 0.40 35.48 1.83
CA GLY A 115 1.61 36.20 2.23
C GLY A 115 1.62 36.95 3.57
N VAL A 116 0.85 36.51 4.58
CA VAL A 116 1.08 36.90 5.99
C VAL A 116 1.34 35.69 6.85
#